data_AF-A0A258K204-F1
#
_entry.id   AF-A0A258K204-F1
#
_cell.length_a   1.000
_cell.length_b   1.000
_cell.length_c   1.000
_cell.angle_alpha   90.00
_cell.angle_beta   90.00
_cell.angle_gamma   90.00
#
_symmetry.space_group_name_H-M   'P 1'
#
loop_
_entity.id
_entity.type
_entity.pdbx_description
1 polymer ?
#
loop_
_entity_poly.entity_id
_entity_poly.type
_entity_poly.pdbx_seq_one_letter_code
_entity_poly.pdbx_strand_id
1 'polypeptide(L)'
;MAAPAPLSEPDAILARLLALHPKLIDLSLDRIHRLLAALDHPERRLPPVIHVAGTNGKGSTIAFLRAALEAAGQRVHVYTSPHLVRFNERIRLAGTLVDDAALSDALAQAERANDGAPITLF
;
A
#
# COMPACT_ATOMS: atom_id res chain seq x y z
N MET A 1 -2.95 34.11 -0.56
CA MET A 1 -2.93 32.68 -0.18
C MET A 1 -2.28 31.94 -1.32
N ALA A 2 -1.11 31.32 -1.13
CA ALA A 2 -0.43 30.61 -2.21
C ALA A 2 -1.29 29.42 -2.67
N ALA A 3 -1.35 29.16 -3.98
CA ALA A 3 -1.98 27.94 -4.48
C ALA A 3 -1.30 26.72 -3.83
N PRO A 4 -2.05 25.67 -3.47
CA PRO A 4 -1.44 24.45 -2.95
C PRO A 4 -0.40 23.95 -3.94
N ALA A 5 0.75 23.50 -3.43
CA ALA A 5 1.75 22.85 -4.26
C ALA A 5 1.09 21.68 -5.03
N PRO A 6 1.49 21.43 -6.28
CA PRO A 6 0.95 20.31 -7.04
C PRO A 6 1.13 19.01 -6.26
N LEU A 7 0.11 18.16 -6.29
CA LEU A 7 0.18 16.84 -5.69
C LEU A 7 1.35 16.06 -6.30
N SER A 8 2.01 15.24 -5.48
CA SER A 8 2.96 14.26 -6.01
C SER A 8 2.23 13.34 -6.98
N GLU A 9 2.95 12.77 -7.95
CA GLU A 9 2.38 11.81 -8.89
C GLU A 9 1.63 10.64 -8.22
N PRO A 10 2.18 9.98 -7.17
CA PRO A 10 1.45 8.91 -6.50
C PRO A 10 0.19 9.42 -5.81
N ASP A 11 0.23 10.62 -5.20
CA ASP A 11 -0.95 11.22 -4.57
C ASP A 11 -2.05 11.53 -5.59
N ALA A 12 -1.67 11.95 -6.80
CA ALA A 12 -2.63 12.20 -7.88
C ALA A 12 -3.33 10.90 -8.35
N ILE A 13 -2.60 9.77 -8.44
CA ILE A 13 -3.20 8.46 -8.75
C ILE A 13 -4.11 8.00 -7.61
N LEU A 14 -3.65 8.11 -6.36
CA LEU A 14 -4.43 7.76 -5.18
C LEU A 14 -5.74 8.55 -5.11
N ALA A 15 -5.72 9.85 -5.40
CA ALA A 15 -6.92 10.68 -5.42
C ALA A 15 -7.96 10.19 -6.44
N ARG A 16 -7.53 9.75 -7.63
CA ARG A 16 -8.43 9.18 -8.64
C ARG A 16 -9.02 7.85 -8.19
N LEU A 17 -8.20 6.96 -7.63
CA LEU A 17 -8.67 5.68 -7.09
C LEU A 17 -9.66 5.86 -5.92
N LEU A 18 -9.40 6.82 -5.02
CA LEU A 18 -10.34 7.18 -3.92
C LEU A 18 -11.71 7.60 -4.46
N ALA A 19 -11.75 8.29 -5.60
CA ALA A 19 -12.99 8.78 -6.18
C ALA A 19 -13.89 7.66 -6.75
N LEU A 20 -13.34 6.46 -6.99
CA LEU A 20 -14.09 5.33 -7.56
C LEU A 20 -15.02 4.64 -6.57
N HIS A 21 -14.94 4.98 -5.27
CA HIS A 21 -15.85 4.45 -4.27
C HIS A 21 -16.18 5.48 -3.18
N PRO A 22 -17.45 5.93 -3.07
CA PRO A 22 -17.83 7.02 -2.18
C PRO A 22 -17.84 6.62 -0.69
N LYS A 23 -17.82 5.30 -0.37
CA LYS A 23 -17.66 4.85 1.02
C LYS A 23 -16.19 4.63 1.33
N LEU A 24 -15.73 5.33 2.36
CA LEU A 24 -14.36 5.23 2.85
C LEU A 24 -14.02 3.84 3.42
N ILE A 25 -15.02 3.16 4.00
CA ILE A 25 -14.88 1.81 4.55
C ILE A 25 -16.04 0.95 4.06
N ASP A 26 -15.69 -0.10 3.32
CA ASP A 26 -16.57 -1.20 2.95
C ASP A 26 -15.73 -2.47 3.06
N LEU A 27 -16.16 -3.39 3.93
CA LEU A 27 -15.35 -4.54 4.35
C LEU A 27 -15.54 -5.79 3.47
N SER A 28 -16.11 -5.66 2.27
CA SER A 28 -16.09 -6.74 1.28
C SER A 28 -14.70 -6.93 0.63
N LEU A 29 -14.34 -8.19 0.38
CA LEU A 29 -13.14 -8.57 -0.36
C LEU A 29 -13.35 -8.67 -1.87
N ASP A 30 -14.59 -8.60 -2.36
CA ASP A 30 -14.91 -8.88 -3.77
C ASP A 30 -14.20 -7.91 -4.72
N ARG A 31 -14.12 -6.63 -4.34
CA ARG A 31 -13.44 -5.59 -5.13
C ARG A 31 -11.96 -5.87 -5.28
N ILE A 32 -11.28 -6.19 -4.18
CA ILE A 32 -9.85 -6.46 -4.21
C ILE A 32 -9.56 -7.80 -4.90
N HIS A 33 -10.37 -8.84 -4.69
CA HIS A 33 -10.20 -10.12 -5.40
C HIS A 33 -10.35 -9.97 -6.91
N ARG A 34 -11.30 -9.16 -7.39
CA ARG A 34 -11.43 -8.83 -8.80
C ARG A 34 -10.17 -8.15 -9.34
N LEU A 35 -9.65 -7.14 -8.64
CA LEU A 35 -8.45 -6.43 -9.06
C LEU A 35 -7.21 -7.35 -9.05
N LEU A 36 -7.04 -8.18 -8.02
CA LEU A 36 -5.96 -9.16 -7.95
C LEU A 36 -6.03 -10.18 -9.09
N ALA A 37 -7.23 -10.63 -9.48
CA ALA A 37 -7.42 -11.50 -10.63
C ALA A 37 -7.00 -10.80 -11.94
N ALA A 38 -7.37 -9.52 -12.12
CA ALA A 38 -6.93 -8.72 -13.27
C ALA A 38 -5.41 -8.49 -13.32
N LEU A 39 -4.73 -8.57 -12.17
CA LEU A 39 -3.28 -8.45 -12.03
C LEU A 39 -2.54 -9.81 -12.05
N ASP A 40 -3.22 -10.90 -12.38
CA ASP A 40 -2.68 -12.26 -12.34
C ASP A 40 -2.11 -12.64 -10.97
N HIS A 41 -2.91 -12.40 -9.92
CA HIS A 41 -2.69 -12.84 -8.54
C HIS A 41 -1.27 -12.58 -7.97
N PRO A 42 -0.80 -11.32 -7.93
CA PRO A 42 0.55 -11.00 -7.43
C PRO A 42 0.73 -11.34 -5.94
N GLU A 43 -0.35 -11.35 -5.16
CA GLU A 43 -0.36 -11.72 -3.74
C GLU A 43 0.11 -13.17 -3.49
N ARG A 44 0.00 -14.05 -4.49
CA ARG A 44 0.41 -15.46 -4.39
C ARG A 44 1.91 -15.67 -4.58
N ARG A 45 2.63 -14.63 -4.98
CA ARG A 45 4.08 -14.65 -5.23
C ARG A 45 4.88 -13.95 -4.13
N LEU A 46 4.25 -13.65 -3.00
CA LEU A 46 4.91 -13.02 -1.87
C LEU A 46 5.91 -13.99 -1.19
N PRO A 47 7.04 -13.48 -0.67
CA PRO A 47 7.90 -14.25 0.23
C PRO A 47 7.14 -14.63 1.52
N PRO A 48 7.70 -15.47 2.42
CA PRO A 48 7.04 -15.83 3.68
C PRO A 48 6.50 -14.61 4.45
N VAL A 49 5.21 -14.62 4.77
CA VAL A 49 4.48 -13.46 5.33
C VAL A 49 4.14 -13.68 6.79
N ILE A 50 4.42 -12.66 7.62
CA ILE A 50 3.87 -12.53 8.97
C ILE A 50 2.75 -11.47 8.91
N HIS A 51 1.50 -11.89 9.12
CA HIS A 51 0.35 -10.98 9.16
C HIS A 51 0.04 -10.57 10.60
N VAL A 52 0.06 -9.27 10.90
CA VAL A 52 -0.16 -8.74 12.26
C VAL A 52 -1.52 -8.02 12.35
N ALA A 53 -2.45 -8.61 13.10
CA ALA A 53 -3.76 -8.04 13.38
C ALA A 53 -3.90 -7.66 14.87
N GLY A 54 -4.87 -6.79 15.20
CA GLY A 54 -5.16 -6.37 16.58
C GLY A 54 -5.59 -4.92 16.69
N THR A 55 -6.09 -4.51 17.85
CA THR A 55 -6.56 -3.13 18.08
C THR A 55 -5.38 -2.15 18.16
N ASN A 56 -4.40 -2.45 19.04
CA ASN A 56 -3.25 -1.60 19.30
C ASN A 56 -1.94 -2.38 19.11
N GLY A 57 -0.81 -1.66 19.04
CA GLY A 57 0.53 -2.26 19.04
C GLY A 57 1.03 -2.83 17.71
N LYS A 58 0.17 -3.00 16.69
CA LYS A 58 0.55 -3.55 15.37
C LYS A 58 1.81 -2.90 14.77
N GLY A 59 1.84 -1.57 14.72
CA GLY A 59 2.98 -0.82 14.17
C GLY A 59 4.28 -1.09 14.94
N SER A 60 4.23 -1.06 16.27
CA SER A 60 5.39 -1.35 17.12
C SER A 60 5.85 -2.81 17.00
N THR A 61 4.91 -3.76 16.96
CA THR A 61 5.21 -5.18 16.72
C THR A 61 5.90 -5.39 15.38
N ILE A 62 5.39 -4.79 14.31
CA ILE A 62 6.00 -4.85 12.98
C ILE A 62 7.40 -4.22 13.00
N ALA A 63 7.58 -3.08 13.68
CA ALA A 63 8.87 -2.43 13.80
C ALA A 63 9.91 -3.30 14.52
N PHE A 64 9.52 -3.97 15.62
CA PHE A 64 10.39 -4.91 16.33
C PHE A 64 10.73 -6.14 15.50
N LEU A 65 9.74 -6.77 14.84
CA LEU A 65 9.95 -7.92 13.96
C LEU A 65 10.92 -7.57 12.83
N ARG A 66 10.71 -6.41 12.19
CA ARG A 66 11.60 -5.92 11.13
C ARG A 66 13.02 -5.78 11.64
N ALA A 67 13.23 -5.07 12.74
CA ALA A 67 14.56 -4.82 13.27
C ALA A 67 15.27 -6.12 13.65
N ALA A 68 14.57 -7.07 14.29
CA ALA A 68 15.12 -8.36 14.67
C ALA A 68 15.52 -9.21 13.44
N LEU A 69 14.67 -9.26 12.42
CA LEU A 69 14.92 -10.02 11.20
C LEU A 69 16.05 -9.39 10.36
N GLU A 70 16.07 -8.06 10.22
CA GLU A 70 17.17 -7.33 9.56
C GLU A 70 18.50 -7.58 10.29
N ALA A 71 18.51 -7.53 11.63
CA ALA A 71 19.69 -7.84 12.45
C ALA A 71 20.17 -9.29 12.31
N ALA A 72 19.25 -10.22 11.99
CA ALA A 72 19.56 -11.61 11.65
C ALA A 72 20.01 -11.81 10.19
N GLY A 73 20.26 -10.72 9.43
CA GLY A 73 20.74 -10.77 8.05
C GLY A 73 19.65 -11.06 7.01
N GLN A 74 18.36 -11.00 7.39
CA GLN A 74 17.26 -11.24 6.45
C GLN A 74 16.90 -9.98 5.67
N ARG A 75 16.46 -10.17 4.43
CA ARG A 75 15.88 -9.08 3.62
C ARG A 75 14.40 -8.94 3.95
N VAL A 76 14.03 -7.83 4.58
CA VAL A 76 12.67 -7.61 5.11
C VAL A 76 11.92 -6.54 4.32
N HIS A 77 10.65 -6.83 4.03
CA HIS A 77 9.69 -5.90 3.44
C HIS A 77 8.59 -5.63 4.47
N VAL A 78 8.04 -4.42 4.50
CA VAL A 78 7.00 -4.02 5.44
C VAL A 78 5.89 -3.26 4.74
N TYR A 79 4.65 -3.62 5.07
CA TYR A 79 3.46 -2.82 4.82
C TYR A 79 2.82 -2.39 6.15
N THR A 80 2.56 -1.09 6.31
CA THR A 80 1.94 -0.51 7.52
C THR A 80 0.96 0.60 7.17
N SER A 81 -0.02 0.85 8.04
CA SER A 81 -0.98 1.95 7.90
C SER A 81 -1.46 2.45 9.27
N PRO A 82 -1.88 3.73 9.40
CA PRO A 82 -1.78 4.79 8.40
C PRO A 82 -0.33 5.30 8.25
N HIS A 83 -0.12 6.24 7.32
CA HIS A 83 1.12 7.03 7.25
C HIS A 83 0.93 8.34 8.03
N LEU A 84 2.03 9.05 8.33
CA LEU A 84 1.98 10.35 9.01
C LEU A 84 2.00 11.52 8.02
N VAL A 85 2.92 11.52 7.05
CA VAL A 85 3.10 12.62 6.11
C VAL A 85 2.89 12.20 4.67
N ARG A 86 3.46 11.06 4.25
CA ARG A 86 3.44 10.61 2.84
C ARG A 86 3.03 9.14 2.72
N PHE A 87 2.32 8.80 1.65
CA PHE A 87 1.87 7.43 1.44
C PHE A 87 3.03 6.41 1.39
N ASN A 88 4.20 6.82 0.90
CA ASN A 88 5.43 6.03 0.84
C ASN A 88 5.82 5.41 2.18
N GLU A 89 5.51 6.07 3.30
CA GLU A 89 5.79 5.55 4.65
C GLU A 89 5.09 4.20 4.91
N ARG A 90 4.03 3.89 4.17
CA ARG A 90 3.30 2.63 4.29
C ARG A 90 4.09 1.45 3.75
N ILE A 91 5.05 1.65 2.85
CA ILE A 91 5.70 0.56 2.12
C ILE A 91 7.22 0.69 2.25
N ARG A 92 7.84 -0.33 2.83
CA ARG A 92 9.30 -0.49 2.88
C ARG A 92 9.69 -1.74 2.10
N LEU A 93 10.57 -1.59 1.13
CA LEU A 93 11.14 -2.70 0.38
C LEU A 93 12.61 -2.88 0.75
N ALA A 94 12.98 -4.09 1.17
CA ALA A 94 14.35 -4.44 1.53
C ALA A 94 15.01 -3.41 2.47
N GLY A 95 14.27 -2.98 3.50
CA GLY A 95 14.77 -2.01 4.47
C GLY A 95 14.69 -0.53 4.06
N THR A 96 14.18 -0.16 2.87
CA THR A 96 14.08 1.25 2.42
C THR A 96 12.65 1.63 2.05
N LEU A 97 12.22 2.86 2.36
CA LEU A 97 10.90 3.35 1.92
C LEU A 97 10.87 3.41 0.39
N VAL A 98 9.72 3.07 -0.20
CA VAL A 98 9.55 3.22 -1.66
C VAL A 98 9.64 4.70 -2.06
N ASP A 99 10.25 4.98 -3.19
CA ASP A 99 10.25 6.32 -3.77
C ASP A 99 8.96 6.56 -4.59
N ASP A 100 8.78 7.82 -5.00
CA ASP A 100 7.57 8.23 -5.72
C ASP A 100 7.47 7.56 -7.10
N ALA A 101 8.61 7.29 -7.75
CA ALA A 101 8.62 6.65 -9.06
C ALA A 101 8.13 5.21 -8.97
N ALA A 102 8.73 4.40 -8.08
CA ALA A 102 8.33 3.01 -7.88
C ALA A 102 6.88 2.88 -7.39
N LEU A 103 6.45 3.80 -6.51
CA LEU A 103 5.06 3.83 -6.04
C LEU A 103 4.09 4.21 -7.16
N SER A 104 4.43 5.21 -7.98
CA SER A 104 3.59 5.66 -9.11
C SER A 104 3.45 4.57 -10.16
N ASP A 105 4.53 3.88 -10.51
CA ASP A 105 4.50 2.77 -11.47
C ASP A 105 3.56 1.66 -11.03
N ALA A 106 3.65 1.24 -9.77
CA ALA A 106 2.80 0.21 -9.19
C ALA A 106 1.32 0.65 -9.12
N LEU A 107 1.07 1.88 -8.68
CA LEU A 107 -0.28 2.43 -8.61
C LEU A 107 -0.90 2.60 -10.00
N ALA A 108 -0.14 3.06 -10.99
CA ALA A 108 -0.61 3.23 -12.35
C ALA A 108 -0.91 1.88 -13.02
N GLN A 109 -0.12 0.84 -12.73
CA GLN A 109 -0.44 -0.53 -13.15
C GLN A 109 -1.77 -1.01 -12.55
N ALA A 110 -1.95 -0.82 -11.24
CA ALA A 110 -3.19 -1.19 -10.56
C ALA A 110 -4.39 -0.39 -11.08
N GLU A 111 -4.23 0.91 -11.32
CA GLU A 111 -5.28 1.78 -11.87
C GLU A 111 -5.72 1.32 -13.27
N ARG A 112 -4.76 1.02 -14.15
CA ARG A 112 -5.07 0.48 -15.49
C ARG A 112 -5.80 -0.86 -15.42
N ALA A 113 -5.32 -1.78 -14.58
CA ALA A 113 -5.96 -3.09 -14.40
C ALA A 113 -7.34 -2.99 -13.72
N ASN A 114 -7.57 -1.95 -12.93
CA ASN A 114 -8.85 -1.70 -12.28
C ASN A 114 -9.93 -1.22 -13.25
N ASP A 115 -9.54 -0.57 -14.35
CA ASP A 115 -10.42 -0.14 -15.46
C ASP A 115 -11.67 0.63 -15.00
N GLY A 116 -11.47 1.57 -14.07
CA GLY A 116 -12.54 2.44 -13.54
C GLY A 116 -13.58 1.75 -12.65
N ALA A 117 -13.45 0.44 -12.39
CA ALA A 117 -14.37 -0.27 -11.52
C ALA A 117 -14.19 0.14 -10.03
N PRO A 118 -15.21 -0.06 -9.18
CA PRO A 118 -15.13 0.34 -7.78
C PRO A 118 -14.00 -0.37 -7.02
N ILE A 119 -13.21 0.42 -6.27
CA ILE A 119 -12.12 -0.06 -5.41
C ILE A 119 -11.96 0.86 -4.20
N THR A 120 -11.42 0.32 -3.10
CA THR A 120 -11.06 1.07 -1.89
C THR A 120 -9.54 1.07 -1.71
N LEU A 121 -8.99 2.03 -0.97
CA LEU A 121 -7.55 2.16 -0.72
C LEU A 121 -7.08 1.65 0.65
N PHE A 122 -8.00 1.07 1.41
CA PHE A 122 -7.73 0.37 2.66
C PHE A 122 -7.70 -1.12 2.43
#